data_AF-A0A7C2D861-F1
#
_entry.id   AF-A0A7C2D861-F1
#
_cell.length_a   1.000
_cell.length_b   1.000
_cell.length_c   1.000
_cell.angle_alpha   90.00
_cell.angle_beta   90.00
_cell.angle_gamma   90.00
#
_symmetry.space_group_name_H-M   'P 1'
#
loop_
_entity.id
_entity.type
_entity.pdbx_description
1 polymer ?
#
loop_
_entity_poly.entity_id
_entity_poly.type
_entity_poly.pdbx_seq_one_letter_code
_entity_poly.pdbx_strand_id
1 'polypeptide(L)'
;MSPQSLTALLRYMDRSGRGELFRSLLPVAGQDGTLAGRFRGLAEAAAVRAKTGSLSHVAALSGYAGEDPSRRVVFSIIANGFTAPPAEIRALIDKMAIAILKETRR
;
A
#
# COMPACT_ATOMS: atom_id res chain seq x y z
N MET A 1 0.52 10.29 -13.95
CA MET A 1 1.38 10.04 -12.77
C MET A 1 1.87 8.59 -12.84
N SER A 2 3.17 8.33 -12.63
CA SER A 2 3.72 6.96 -12.69
C SER A 2 3.97 6.37 -11.30
N PRO A 3 3.99 5.03 -11.16
CA PRO A 3 4.40 4.37 -9.91
C PRO A 3 5.77 4.82 -9.40
N GLN A 4 6.70 5.11 -10.32
CA GLN A 4 8.04 5.59 -10.01
C GLN A 4 8.00 6.97 -9.33
N SER A 5 7.17 7.89 -9.82
CA SER A 5 7.01 9.20 -9.17
C SER A 5 6.41 9.10 -7.77
N LEU A 6 5.42 8.22 -7.56
CA LEU A 6 4.81 8.00 -6.25
C LEU A 6 5.81 7.39 -5.26
N THR A 7 6.54 6.36 -5.67
CA THR A 7 7.56 5.73 -4.81
C THR A 7 8.70 6.69 -4.49
N ALA A 8 9.10 7.57 -5.42
CA ALA A 8 10.09 8.61 -5.16
C ALA A 8 9.61 9.60 -4.08
N LEU A 9 8.36 10.08 -4.17
CA LEU A 9 7.76 10.95 -3.16
C LEU A 9 7.67 10.27 -1.79
N LEU A 10 7.13 9.05 -1.74
CA LEU A 10 6.98 8.30 -0.50
C LEU A 10 8.34 8.03 0.17
N ARG A 11 9.38 7.72 -0.63
CA ARG A 11 10.75 7.54 -0.13
C ARG A 11 11.34 8.84 0.40
N TYR A 12 11.11 9.96 -0.29
CA TYR A 12 11.53 11.27 0.19
C TYR A 12 10.89 11.60 1.54
N MET A 13 9.57 11.38 1.66
CA MET A 13 8.83 11.63 2.90
C MET A 13 9.32 10.74 4.05
N ASP A 14 9.57 9.45 3.79
CA ASP A 14 10.03 8.49 4.81
C ASP A 14 11.41 8.86 5.40
N ARG A 15 12.28 9.45 4.57
CA ARG A 15 13.61 9.94 4.99
C ARG A 15 13.59 11.36 5.56
N SER A 16 12.47 12.06 5.47
CA SER A 16 12.34 13.41 6.02
C SER A 16 12.16 13.35 7.54
N GLY A 17 12.41 14.47 8.23
CA GLY A 17 12.11 14.60 9.66
C GLY A 17 10.61 14.48 10.02
N ARG A 18 9.72 14.30 9.03
CA ARG A 18 8.27 14.12 9.22
C ARG A 18 7.78 12.74 8.77
N GLY A 19 8.68 11.79 8.49
CA GLY A 19 8.32 10.49 7.92
C GLY A 19 7.33 9.68 8.77
N GLU A 20 7.51 9.65 10.10
CA GLU A 20 6.59 8.98 11.00
C GLU A 20 5.19 9.61 10.99
N LEU A 21 5.12 10.95 11.14
CA LEU A 21 3.86 11.68 11.08
C LEU A 21 3.16 11.47 9.74
N PHE A 22 3.88 11.52 8.63
CA PHE A 22 3.29 11.28 7.32
C PHE A 22 2.72 9.87 7.19
N ARG A 23 3.43 8.85 7.69
CA ARG A 23 2.95 7.46 7.71
C ARG A 23 1.75 7.25 8.61
N SER A 24 1.66 7.95 9.74
CA SER A 24 0.53 7.79 10.67
C SER A 24 -0.79 8.28 10.07
N LEU A 25 -0.74 9.19 9.10
CA LEU A 25 -1.90 9.66 8.33
C LEU A 25 -2.41 8.65 7.28
N LEU A 26 -1.64 7.61 6.99
CA LEU A 26 -2.04 6.59 6.02
C LEU A 26 -2.88 5.49 6.69
N PRO A 27 -3.98 5.05 6.04
CA PRO A 27 -4.79 3.95 6.52
C PRO A 27 -3.97 2.69 6.78
N VAL A 28 -4.26 2.03 7.90
CA VAL A 28 -3.69 0.72 8.26
C VAL A 28 -4.51 -0.38 7.60
N ALA A 29 -3.83 -1.29 6.89
CA ALA A 29 -4.49 -2.40 6.22
C ALA A 29 -5.23 -3.31 7.20
N GLY A 30 -6.49 -3.61 6.89
CA GLY A 30 -7.37 -4.45 7.73
C GLY A 30 -7.95 -3.76 8.96
N GLN A 31 -7.70 -2.46 9.17
CA GLN A 31 -8.13 -1.76 10.39
C GLN A 31 -8.88 -0.46 10.12
N ASP A 32 -8.40 0.37 9.19
CA ASP A 32 -8.86 1.75 9.07
C ASP A 32 -9.24 2.16 7.63
N GLY A 33 -10.15 3.14 7.57
CA GLY A 33 -10.59 3.83 6.37
C GLY A 33 -10.94 2.88 5.23
N THR A 34 -10.43 3.19 4.05
CA THR A 34 -10.68 2.40 2.83
C THR A 34 -10.02 1.01 2.81
N LEU A 35 -9.24 0.66 3.84
CA LEU A 35 -8.61 -0.65 3.96
C LEU A 35 -9.23 -1.53 5.05
N ALA A 36 -10.15 -1.02 5.87
CA ALA A 36 -10.77 -1.77 6.98
C ALA A 36 -11.45 -3.08 6.51
N GLY A 37 -12.07 -3.06 5.33
CA GLY A 37 -12.71 -4.25 4.74
C GLY A 37 -11.79 -5.18 3.96
N ARG A 38 -10.49 -4.85 3.83
CA ARG A 38 -9.50 -5.57 3.01
C ARG A 38 -8.58 -6.40 3.90
N PHE A 39 -7.82 -7.32 3.30
CA PHE A 39 -6.84 -8.16 4.03
C PHE A 39 -7.42 -9.00 5.18
N ARG A 40 -8.69 -9.40 5.10
CA ARG A 40 -9.37 -10.14 6.17
C ARG A 40 -8.66 -11.46 6.49
N GLY A 41 -8.49 -11.75 7.79
CA GLY A 41 -7.83 -12.96 8.27
C GLY A 41 -6.30 -12.93 8.22
N LEU A 42 -5.68 -11.82 7.79
CA LEU A 42 -4.23 -11.66 7.73
C LEU A 42 -3.77 -10.65 8.77
N ALA A 43 -3.46 -11.12 9.98
CA ALA A 43 -3.01 -10.26 11.07
C ALA A 43 -1.72 -9.51 10.71
N GLU A 44 -0.84 -10.13 9.90
CA GLU A 44 0.39 -9.50 9.43
C GLU A 44 0.15 -8.26 8.56
N ALA A 45 -1.02 -8.14 7.93
CA ALA A 45 -1.34 -7.02 7.05
C ALA A 45 -1.30 -5.67 7.78
N ALA A 46 -1.46 -5.65 9.11
CA ALA A 46 -1.36 -4.42 9.91
C ALA A 46 -0.03 -3.66 9.72
N ALA A 47 1.03 -4.35 9.29
CA ALA A 47 2.32 -3.72 8.96
C ALA A 47 2.32 -3.02 7.58
N VAL A 48 1.17 -2.93 6.89
CA VAL A 48 0.99 -2.17 5.64
C VAL A 48 0.18 -0.92 5.93
N ARG A 49 0.77 0.24 5.58
CA ARG A 49 0.13 1.55 5.65
C ARG A 49 0.09 2.16 4.26
N ALA A 50 -1.09 2.37 3.70
CA ALA A 50 -1.21 2.75 2.30
C ALA A 50 -2.47 3.56 1.97
N LYS A 51 -2.36 4.44 0.96
CA LYS A 51 -3.48 5.16 0.41
C LYS A 51 -4.07 4.41 -0.79
N THR A 52 -5.39 4.39 -0.84
CA THR A 52 -6.18 3.87 -1.97
C THR A 52 -6.44 4.94 -3.03
N GLY A 53 -6.46 4.50 -4.30
CA GLY A 53 -7.03 5.22 -5.43
C GLY A 53 -8.04 4.34 -6.16
N SER A 54 -9.17 4.90 -6.58
CA SER A 54 -10.21 4.18 -7.33
C SER A 54 -10.95 5.13 -8.26
N LEU A 55 -11.05 4.75 -9.52
CA LEU A 55 -11.92 5.33 -10.54
C LEU A 55 -12.47 4.19 -11.41
N SER A 56 -13.34 4.50 -12.38
CA SER A 56 -13.78 3.51 -13.37
C SER A 56 -12.58 2.90 -14.08
N HIS A 57 -12.47 1.56 -14.06
CA HIS A 57 -11.37 0.80 -14.66
C HIS A 57 -9.97 1.14 -14.12
N VAL A 58 -9.89 1.77 -12.94
CA VAL A 58 -8.61 2.13 -12.29
C VAL A 58 -8.64 1.76 -10.81
N ALA A 59 -7.58 1.08 -10.37
CA ALA A 59 -7.35 0.75 -8.97
C ALA A 59 -5.88 0.98 -8.61
N ALA A 60 -5.64 1.63 -7.48
CA ALA A 60 -4.30 1.91 -7.01
C ALA A 60 -4.17 1.70 -5.50
N LEU A 61 -2.98 1.27 -5.08
CA LEU A 61 -2.56 1.20 -3.69
C LEU A 61 -1.09 1.59 -3.61
N SER A 62 -0.76 2.61 -2.82
CA SER A 62 0.62 3.07 -2.65
C SER A 62 0.89 3.40 -1.19
N GLY A 63 2.07 3.03 -0.70
CA GLY A 63 2.41 3.21 0.71
C GLY A 63 3.66 2.45 1.13
N TYR A 64 3.63 1.98 2.38
CA TYR A 64 4.74 1.35 3.07
C TYR A 64 4.35 -0.04 3.56
N ALA A 65 5.29 -0.97 3.49
CA ALA A 65 5.17 -2.31 4.07
C ALA A 65 6.35 -2.55 5.02
N GLY A 66 6.04 -2.98 6.25
CA GLY A 66 7.01 -3.23 7.31
C GLY A 66 7.10 -2.10 8.34
N GLU A 67 7.16 -2.47 9.61
CA GLU A 67 7.28 -1.53 10.73
C GLU A 67 8.74 -1.10 10.96
N ASP A 68 9.70 -2.03 10.80
CA ASP A 68 11.13 -1.76 10.95
C ASP A 68 11.62 -0.76 9.87
N PRO A 69 12.06 0.46 10.26
CA PRO A 69 12.54 1.46 9.33
C PRO A 69 13.71 0.99 8.44
N SER A 70 14.55 0.06 8.91
CA SER A 70 15.73 -0.41 8.18
C SER A 70 15.38 -1.40 7.05
N ARG A 71 14.22 -2.05 7.15
CA ARG A 71 13.75 -3.10 6.22
C ARG A 71 12.46 -2.73 5.48
N ARG A 72 11.86 -1.59 5.82
CA ARG A 72 10.61 -1.11 5.24
C ARG A 72 10.72 -0.95 3.72
N VAL A 73 9.70 -1.42 3.02
CA VAL A 73 9.58 -1.26 1.56
C VAL A 73 8.56 -0.19 1.24
N VAL A 74 8.94 0.73 0.33
CA VAL A 74 8.04 1.69 -0.31
C VAL A 74 7.49 1.08 -1.59
N PHE A 75 6.17 1.13 -1.79
CA PHE A 75 5.55 0.54 -2.98
C PHE A 75 4.47 1.44 -3.60
N SER A 76 4.22 1.20 -4.89
CA SER A 76 3.09 1.74 -5.63
C SER A 76 2.62 0.71 -6.66
N ILE A 77 1.35 0.34 -6.58
CA ILE A 77 0.70 -0.57 -7.52
C ILE A 77 -0.46 0.20 -8.14
N ILE A 78 -0.47 0.28 -9.47
CA ILE A 78 -1.51 0.96 -10.26
C ILE A 78 -1.94 0.02 -11.37
N ALA A 79 -3.23 -0.28 -11.42
CA ALA A 79 -3.88 -1.00 -12.52
C ALA A 79 -4.82 -0.04 -13.24
N ASN A 80 -4.60 0.16 -14.53
CA ASN A 80 -5.39 1.04 -15.39
C ASN A 80 -6.00 0.24 -16.54
N GLY A 81 -7.20 0.66 -17.00
CA GLY A 81 -7.83 0.12 -18.20
C GLY A 81 -8.27 -1.34 -18.06
N PHE A 82 -8.47 -1.83 -16.84
CA PHE A 82 -8.90 -3.21 -16.64
C PHE A 82 -10.38 -3.38 -16.99
N THR A 83 -10.72 -4.52 -17.59
CA THR A 83 -12.10 -4.91 -17.92
C THR A 83 -12.69 -5.90 -16.92
N ALA A 84 -11.85 -6.49 -16.06
CA ALA A 84 -12.29 -7.39 -14.99
C ALA A 84 -13.06 -6.65 -13.88
N PRO A 85 -13.82 -7.37 -13.03
CA PRO A 85 -14.49 -6.77 -11.88
C PRO A 85 -13.51 -6.03 -10.96
N PRO A 86 -13.80 -4.78 -10.53
CA PRO A 86 -12.90 -4.01 -9.66
C PRO A 86 -12.51 -4.71 -8.35
N ALA A 87 -13.38 -5.57 -7.82
CA ALA A 87 -13.11 -6.35 -6.61
C ALA A 87 -11.97 -7.36 -6.81
N GLU A 88 -11.89 -8.02 -7.96
CA GLU A 88 -10.84 -8.98 -8.29
C GLU A 88 -9.48 -8.28 -8.42
N ILE A 89 -9.45 -7.13 -9.09
CA ILE A 89 -8.23 -6.32 -9.22
C ILE A 89 -7.74 -5.84 -7.86
N ARG A 90 -8.65 -5.38 -6.98
CA ARG A 90 -8.27 -4.99 -5.61
C ARG A 90 -7.73 -6.17 -4.80
N ALA A 91 -8.34 -7.36 -4.94
CA ALA A 91 -7.86 -8.56 -4.27
C ALA A 91 -6.47 -8.99 -4.78
N LEU A 92 -6.19 -8.84 -6.08
CA LEU A 92 -4.85 -9.07 -6.63
C LEU A 92 -3.83 -8.06 -6.08
N ILE A 93 -4.19 -6.77 -6.04
CA ILE A 93 -3.35 -5.72 -5.43
C ILE A 93 -3.06 -6.05 -3.95
N ASP A 94 -4.04 -6.55 -3.20
CA ASP A 94 -3.86 -6.97 -1.80
C ASP A 94 -2.85 -8.12 -1.68
N LYS A 95 -2.96 -9.14 -2.55
CA LYS A 95 -1.99 -10.25 -2.61
C LYS A 95 -0.58 -9.75 -2.91
N MET A 96 -0.41 -8.80 -3.84
CA MET A 96 0.89 -8.21 -4.14
C MET A 96 1.46 -7.44 -2.95
N ALA A 97 0.64 -6.66 -2.24
CA ALA A 97 1.08 -5.92 -1.05
C ALA A 97 1.55 -6.88 0.07
N ILE A 98 0.88 -8.01 0.26
CA ILE A 98 1.30 -9.04 1.22
C ILE A 98 2.58 -9.74 0.77
N ALA A 99 2.75 -10.02 -0.53
CA ALA A 99 4.00 -10.56 -1.05
C ALA A 99 5.18 -9.61 -0.78
N ILE A 100 5.00 -8.31 -1.02
CA ILE A 100 5.99 -7.27 -0.72
C ILE A 100 6.30 -7.22 0.78
N LEU A 101 5.27 -7.27 1.64
CA LEU A 101 5.46 -7.29 3.09
C LEU A 101 6.33 -8.46 3.53
N LYS A 102 6.14 -9.65 2.95
CA LYS A 102 6.91 -10.84 3.30
C LYS A 102 8.40 -10.69 3.02
N GLU A 103 8.79 -9.91 2.00
CA GLU A 103 10.20 -9.62 1.70
C GLU A 103 10.87 -8.75 2.78
N THR A 104 10.12 -7.95 3.54
CA THR A 104 10.67 -7.14 4.64
C THR A 104 11.14 -7.98 5.83
N ARG A 105 10.75 -9.27 5.86
CA ARG A 105 11.01 -10.22 6.96
C ARG A 105 12.08 -11.26 6.62
N ARG A 106 12.59 -11.27 5.39
CA ARG A 106 13.74 -12.11 5.00
C ARG A 106 15.03 -11.48 5.50
#